data_AF-A0AAU9DXP9-F1
#
_entry.id   AF-A0AAU9DXP9-F1
#
_cell.length_a   1.000
_cell.length_b   1.000
_cell.length_c   1.000
_cell.angle_alpha   90.00
_cell.angle_beta   90.00
_cell.angle_gamma   90.00
#
_symmetry.space_group_name_H-M   'P 1'
#
loop_
_entity.id
_entity.type
_entity.pdbx_description
1 polymer ?
#
loop_
_entity_poly.entity_id
_entity_poly.type
_entity_poly.pdbx_seq_one_letter_code
_entity_poly.pdbx_strand_id
1 'polypeptide(L)'
;MIKIETYIDAKNSYSKFLKESKGFLWFGKKDENLKSFIEVQKENSAYTSVNLGIKDVLIKDIKGSVQKYMDFNKNFVPKNSVIEERWCSIYLAFVNEKPLPPLELYKIKDEYFVYDGNHRVSVAKFLNFVRIEAEVKEFIPSPTTKENAIYNEKFNFEKKTGLNNINFTEMGQYSRLLKEINDYKEYVENFEKKSLDLEKVSKLWYEKIYEPSIKILEENNILSNFKDRTYDDLFIYLLNHKYFTSEKKGRDIGFSYAVINFINMLKLEDSEDSIIKVNEKVEENLEILKETDARKKLDEVIVRKDDILKKETGLNFKHNFLIIFEIDEFMYKNEIEDFQNGVKLWYKDEFMEFFKCFKKKIAFLSNMYLEKFKIITKNRERAYYSLKNYAIKQSNFESELLIANYILERYIPIIDQLKEVELGEDEFIESYFGIESEYNYISKYEDISFKDAKERYFNSINKSYLQSHGWLLLRFKDEERKKDILDYIINKFKEKLLNKNLFDEIVKKYGPIKRYGTVFKLETAMKVYGDSNWLSEKVLKDLEKLSNNNEILTEFKTRITLYKLKEKREMSLIDFYARVLNYGTYLGKDMKYVDIIDLAIEYLNN
;
A
#
# COMPACT_ATOMS: atom_id res chain seq x y z
N MET A 1 -5.21 -20.81 -66.87
CA MET A 1 -6.23 -19.79 -66.53
C MET A 1 -6.19 -19.41 -65.05
N ILE A 2 -6.36 -20.36 -64.11
CA ILE A 2 -6.41 -20.09 -62.65
C ILE A 2 -5.23 -19.24 -62.11
N LYS A 3 -3.97 -19.51 -62.52
CA LYS A 3 -2.80 -18.70 -62.09
C LYS A 3 -2.80 -17.25 -62.60
N ILE A 4 -3.46 -16.97 -63.74
CA ILE A 4 -3.48 -15.64 -64.37
C ILE A 4 -4.54 -14.78 -63.69
N GLU A 5 -5.73 -15.32 -63.42
CA GLU A 5 -6.80 -14.62 -62.69
C GLU A 5 -6.33 -14.22 -61.28
N THR A 6 -5.69 -15.12 -60.54
CA THR A 6 -5.16 -14.81 -59.20
C THR A 6 -4.15 -13.66 -59.19
N TYR A 7 -3.31 -13.56 -60.23
CA TYR A 7 -2.31 -12.49 -60.29
C TYR A 7 -2.94 -11.14 -60.66
N ILE A 8 -3.99 -11.15 -61.50
CA ILE A 8 -4.77 -9.95 -61.83
C ILE A 8 -5.47 -9.42 -60.56
N ASP A 9 -6.05 -10.29 -59.74
CA ASP A 9 -6.69 -9.90 -58.48
C ASP A 9 -5.71 -9.28 -57.47
N ALA A 10 -4.48 -9.81 -57.41
CA ALA A 10 -3.43 -9.25 -56.58
C ALA A 10 -3.02 -7.83 -57.03
N LYS A 11 -2.90 -7.60 -58.34
CA LYS A 11 -2.62 -6.27 -58.91
C LYS A 11 -3.76 -5.27 -58.69
N ASN A 12 -5.00 -5.72 -58.82
CA ASN A 12 -6.18 -4.89 -58.52
C ASN A 12 -6.19 -4.48 -57.04
N SER A 13 -5.87 -5.42 -56.14
CA SER A 13 -5.75 -5.17 -54.71
C SER A 13 -4.61 -4.20 -54.38
N TYR A 14 -3.44 -4.35 -55.02
CA TYR A 14 -2.34 -3.40 -54.90
C TYR A 14 -2.71 -1.99 -55.36
N SER A 15 -3.43 -1.89 -56.49
CA SER A 15 -3.94 -0.62 -57.02
C SER A 15 -4.94 0.03 -56.05
N LYS A 16 -5.84 -0.77 -55.46
CA LYS A 16 -6.80 -0.33 -54.43
C LYS A 16 -6.06 0.17 -53.19
N PHE A 17 -5.09 -0.58 -52.69
CA PHE A 17 -4.22 -0.21 -51.58
C PHE A 17 -3.54 1.15 -51.81
N LEU A 18 -2.94 1.37 -52.99
CA LEU A 18 -2.34 2.66 -53.32
C LEU A 18 -3.37 3.79 -53.39
N LYS A 19 -4.57 3.54 -53.91
CA LYS A 19 -5.64 4.54 -53.97
C LYS A 19 -6.17 4.90 -52.57
N GLU A 20 -6.41 3.91 -51.71
CA GLU A 20 -6.84 4.10 -50.32
C GLU A 20 -5.78 4.82 -49.50
N SER A 21 -4.49 4.53 -49.74
CA SER A 21 -3.39 5.25 -49.12
C SER A 21 -3.26 6.72 -49.55
N LYS A 22 -3.92 7.13 -50.65
CA LYS A 22 -3.87 8.47 -51.26
C LYS A 22 -5.20 9.25 -51.19
N GLY A 23 -6.29 8.68 -50.64
CA GLY A 23 -7.68 9.15 -50.86
C GLY A 23 -8.31 10.13 -49.83
N PHE A 24 -8.59 11.34 -50.31
CA PHE A 24 -9.68 12.32 -50.05
C PHE A 24 -10.10 12.83 -48.64
N LEU A 25 -9.70 12.21 -47.52
CA LEU A 25 -9.97 12.75 -46.16
C LEU A 25 -8.72 13.34 -45.47
N TRP A 26 -7.63 13.51 -46.21
CA TRP A 26 -6.29 13.73 -45.65
C TRP A 26 -5.68 15.07 -46.04
N PHE A 27 -6.46 16.15 -46.04
CA PHE A 27 -5.91 17.50 -46.09
C PHE A 27 -5.34 17.86 -44.70
N GLY A 28 -4.00 17.84 -44.56
CA GLY A 28 -3.31 18.58 -43.49
C GLY A 28 -2.35 17.83 -42.57
N LYS A 29 -2.15 16.51 -42.67
CA LYS A 29 -1.12 15.81 -41.88
C LYS A 29 0.11 15.50 -42.75
N LYS A 30 1.28 15.99 -42.32
CA LYS A 30 2.59 15.68 -42.91
C LYS A 30 2.72 14.16 -43.11
N ASP A 31 3.35 13.78 -44.22
CA ASP A 31 3.67 12.40 -44.60
C ASP A 31 4.76 11.84 -43.67
N GLU A 32 4.37 11.56 -42.42
CA GLU A 32 5.24 11.04 -41.37
C GLU A 32 5.77 9.65 -41.74
N ASN A 33 7.08 9.49 -41.60
CA ASN A 33 7.79 8.22 -41.74
C ASN A 33 7.41 7.26 -40.60
N LEU A 34 7.79 5.99 -40.75
CA LEU A 34 7.79 5.06 -39.62
C LEU A 34 8.74 5.56 -38.51
N LYS A 35 8.47 5.18 -37.26
CA LYS A 35 9.43 5.42 -36.18
C LYS A 35 10.73 4.65 -36.42
N SER A 36 11.86 5.30 -36.17
CA SER A 36 13.19 4.68 -36.21
C SER A 36 13.46 3.94 -34.90
N PHE A 37 13.72 2.64 -34.97
CA PHE A 37 14.16 1.87 -33.80
C PHE A 37 15.44 2.44 -33.19
N ILE A 38 16.40 2.86 -34.03
CA ILE A 38 17.72 3.32 -33.57
C ILE A 38 17.61 4.59 -32.73
N GLU A 39 16.69 5.49 -33.10
CA GLU A 39 16.43 6.72 -32.33
C GLU A 39 15.82 6.38 -30.97
N VAL A 40 14.75 5.56 -30.95
CA VAL A 40 14.08 5.11 -29.71
C VAL A 40 15.03 4.33 -28.81
N GLN A 41 15.89 3.49 -29.39
CA GLN A 41 16.90 2.72 -28.68
C GLN A 41 17.89 3.63 -27.95
N LYS A 42 18.39 4.67 -28.62
CA LYS A 42 19.32 5.65 -28.03
C LYS A 42 18.64 6.45 -26.93
N GLU A 43 17.44 6.96 -27.18
CA GLU A 43 16.63 7.71 -26.20
C GLU A 43 16.42 6.92 -24.90
N ASN A 44 16.17 5.62 -25.01
CA ASN A 44 15.92 4.75 -23.85
C ASN A 44 17.20 4.06 -23.33
N SER A 45 18.35 4.28 -23.96
CA SER A 45 19.60 3.54 -23.69
C SER A 45 19.39 2.02 -23.63
N ALA A 46 18.59 1.48 -24.54
CA ALA A 46 18.10 0.10 -24.53
C ALA A 46 19.03 -0.85 -25.31
N TYR A 47 20.19 -1.18 -24.74
CA TYR A 47 21.22 -1.98 -25.42
C TYR A 47 21.22 -3.47 -25.03
N THR A 48 20.66 -3.79 -23.87
CA THR A 48 20.47 -5.18 -23.42
C THR A 48 19.20 -5.74 -24.04
N SER A 49 19.22 -7.00 -24.47
CA SER A 49 18.05 -7.63 -25.10
C SER A 49 17.80 -9.05 -24.61
N VAL A 50 16.54 -9.46 -24.68
CA VAL A 50 16.04 -10.79 -24.32
C VAL A 50 15.16 -11.31 -25.46
N ASN A 51 15.27 -12.60 -25.77
CA ASN A 51 14.39 -13.24 -26.75
C ASN A 51 13.10 -13.68 -26.04
N LEU A 52 11.95 -13.21 -26.52
CA LEU A 52 10.63 -13.59 -26.00
C LEU A 52 10.02 -14.78 -26.75
N GLY A 53 10.66 -15.24 -27.82
CA GLY A 53 10.17 -16.29 -28.71
C GLY A 53 9.04 -15.82 -29.63
N ILE A 54 8.27 -16.78 -30.12
CA ILE A 54 7.11 -16.52 -31.01
C ILE A 54 5.95 -15.95 -30.19
N LYS A 55 5.38 -14.84 -30.66
CA LYS A 55 4.25 -14.13 -30.06
C LYS A 55 3.25 -13.70 -31.14
N ASP A 56 1.96 -13.73 -30.79
CA ASP A 56 0.92 -13.06 -31.56
C ASP A 56 0.88 -11.57 -31.22
N VAL A 57 1.38 -10.72 -32.12
CA VAL A 57 1.52 -9.28 -31.90
C VAL A 57 0.37 -8.52 -32.54
N LEU A 58 -0.20 -7.56 -31.80
CA LEU A 58 -1.23 -6.67 -32.34
C LEU A 58 -0.62 -5.75 -33.40
N ILE A 59 -1.21 -5.71 -34.59
CA ILE A 59 -0.66 -4.92 -35.71
C ILE A 59 -0.61 -3.43 -35.38
N LYS A 60 -1.54 -2.94 -34.54
CA LYS A 60 -1.55 -1.54 -34.09
C LYS A 60 -0.33 -1.16 -33.24
N ASP A 61 0.34 -2.13 -32.61
CA ASP A 61 1.50 -1.89 -31.73
C ASP A 61 2.82 -1.94 -32.51
N ILE A 62 2.79 -2.33 -33.79
CA ILE A 62 3.91 -2.22 -34.72
C ILE A 62 3.98 -0.76 -35.23
N LYS A 63 4.89 0.02 -34.62
CA LYS A 63 5.01 1.48 -34.82
C LYS A 63 6.12 1.88 -35.79
N GLY A 64 7.11 1.01 -35.99
CA GLY A 64 8.34 1.41 -36.66
C GLY A 64 9.08 0.30 -37.39
N SER A 65 10.28 0.63 -37.86
CA SER A 65 11.18 -0.30 -38.54
C SER A 65 12.60 -0.10 -38.04
N VAL A 66 13.40 -1.17 -38.06
CA VAL A 66 14.81 -1.10 -37.67
C VAL A 66 15.67 -0.49 -38.78
N GLN A 67 15.36 -0.82 -40.04
CA GLN A 67 16.14 -0.40 -41.20
C GLN A 67 15.34 0.42 -42.19
N LYS A 68 14.08 0.02 -42.47
CA LYS A 68 13.28 0.55 -43.59
C LYS A 68 12.34 1.68 -43.18
N TYR A 69 12.69 2.43 -42.14
CA TYR A 69 11.77 3.43 -41.58
C TYR A 69 11.53 4.63 -42.52
N MET A 70 12.46 4.89 -43.44
CA MET A 70 12.33 5.90 -44.50
C MET A 70 11.62 5.39 -45.76
N ASP A 71 11.58 4.07 -45.99
CA ASP A 71 11.04 3.47 -47.22
C ASP A 71 9.51 3.39 -47.20
N PHE A 72 8.89 3.57 -46.02
CA PHE A 72 7.46 3.47 -45.79
C PHE A 72 6.95 4.69 -45.04
N ASN A 73 5.69 5.07 -45.27
CA ASN A 73 5.00 5.99 -44.37
C ASN A 73 4.54 5.28 -43.08
N LYS A 74 4.01 6.04 -42.12
CA LYS A 74 3.54 5.52 -40.82
C LYS A 74 2.52 4.37 -40.89
N ASN A 75 1.83 4.20 -42.02
CA ASN A 75 0.87 3.12 -42.26
C ASN A 75 1.49 1.91 -42.96
N PHE A 76 2.82 1.82 -43.04
CA PHE A 76 3.54 0.80 -43.80
C PHE A 76 3.18 0.81 -45.29
N VAL A 77 2.96 2.00 -45.88
CA VAL A 77 2.82 2.15 -47.33
C VAL A 77 4.17 2.49 -47.97
N PRO A 78 4.69 1.67 -48.92
CA PRO A 78 5.97 1.94 -49.58
C PRO A 78 5.99 3.29 -50.32
N LYS A 79 7.10 4.02 -50.23
CA LYS A 79 7.29 5.34 -50.86
C LYS A 79 7.91 5.29 -52.27
N ASN A 80 8.73 4.28 -52.57
CA ASN A 80 9.44 4.16 -53.85
C ASN A 80 8.74 3.17 -54.82
N SER A 81 8.93 3.39 -56.12
CA SER A 81 8.37 2.55 -57.19
C SER A 81 9.17 1.24 -57.33
N VAL A 82 8.81 0.27 -56.50
CA VAL A 82 8.64 -1.18 -56.75
C VAL A 82 8.89 -1.92 -55.43
N ILE A 83 7.87 -2.61 -54.90
CA ILE A 83 7.81 -4.08 -54.96
C ILE A 83 6.34 -4.53 -55.13
N GLU A 84 5.65 -4.05 -56.18
CA GLU A 84 4.30 -4.53 -56.55
C GLU A 84 4.28 -6.06 -56.62
N GLU A 85 5.29 -6.67 -57.25
CA GLU A 85 5.39 -8.13 -57.39
C GLU A 85 5.50 -8.86 -56.04
N ARG A 86 6.33 -8.37 -55.11
CA ARG A 86 6.47 -8.99 -53.77
C ARG A 86 5.27 -8.71 -52.90
N TRP A 87 4.68 -7.52 -52.98
CA TRP A 87 3.44 -7.20 -52.27
C TRP A 87 2.33 -8.11 -52.76
N CYS A 88 2.15 -8.26 -54.08
CA CYS A 88 1.21 -9.18 -54.69
C CYS A 88 1.49 -10.64 -54.30
N SER A 89 2.76 -11.06 -54.28
CA SER A 89 3.14 -12.41 -53.86
C SER A 89 2.79 -12.68 -52.39
N ILE A 90 3.00 -11.71 -51.50
CA ILE A 90 2.66 -11.83 -50.07
C ILE A 90 1.14 -11.80 -49.88
N TYR A 91 0.43 -10.92 -50.59
CA TYR A 91 -1.03 -10.87 -50.62
C TYR A 91 -1.62 -12.21 -51.04
N LEU A 92 -1.12 -12.79 -52.13
CA LEU A 92 -1.53 -14.12 -52.58
C LEU A 92 -1.19 -15.21 -51.58
N ALA A 93 -0.06 -15.11 -50.87
CA ALA A 93 0.25 -16.07 -49.82
C ALA A 93 -0.77 -16.00 -48.67
N PHE A 94 -1.13 -14.80 -48.19
CA PHE A 94 -2.15 -14.64 -47.15
C PHE A 94 -3.54 -15.10 -47.61
N VAL A 95 -4.01 -14.68 -48.78
CA VAL A 95 -5.35 -15.02 -49.30
C VAL A 95 -5.50 -16.53 -49.58
N ASN A 96 -4.42 -17.19 -49.97
CA ASN A 96 -4.42 -18.64 -50.22
C ASN A 96 -3.94 -19.46 -49.00
N GLU A 97 -3.86 -18.86 -47.82
CA GLU A 97 -3.43 -19.52 -46.56
C GLU A 97 -2.10 -20.27 -46.68
N LYS A 98 -1.19 -19.77 -47.52
CA LYS A 98 0.15 -20.34 -47.64
C LYS A 98 0.99 -19.92 -46.44
N PRO A 99 1.75 -20.84 -45.82
CA PRO A 99 2.59 -20.49 -44.70
C PRO A 99 3.65 -19.48 -45.13
N LEU A 100 3.74 -18.39 -44.37
CA LEU A 100 4.82 -17.41 -44.45
C LEU A 100 5.64 -17.54 -43.17
N PRO A 101 6.96 -17.30 -43.21
CA PRO A 101 7.74 -17.20 -41.99
C PRO A 101 7.18 -16.11 -41.07
N PRO A 102 7.29 -16.24 -39.74
CA PRO A 102 6.90 -15.20 -38.81
C PRO A 102 7.65 -13.89 -39.08
N LEU A 103 7.12 -12.77 -38.60
CA LEU A 103 7.89 -11.52 -38.59
C LEU A 103 9.06 -11.63 -37.61
N GLU A 104 10.11 -10.86 -37.85
CA GLU A 104 11.12 -10.60 -36.82
C GLU A 104 10.91 -9.19 -36.29
N LEU A 105 10.55 -9.07 -35.01
CA LEU A 105 10.23 -7.79 -34.38
C LEU A 105 11.19 -7.50 -33.23
N TYR A 106 11.66 -6.26 -33.18
CA TYR A 106 12.30 -5.70 -31.99
C TYR A 106 11.27 -4.95 -31.17
N LYS A 107 11.31 -5.10 -29.85
CA LYS A 107 10.38 -4.44 -28.92
C LYS A 107 11.14 -3.54 -27.96
N ILE A 108 10.66 -2.33 -27.71
CA ILE A 108 11.10 -1.48 -26.60
C ILE A 108 9.84 -0.97 -25.92
N LYS A 109 9.66 -1.27 -24.63
CA LYS A 109 8.42 -0.98 -23.89
C LYS A 109 7.21 -1.53 -24.67
N ASP A 110 6.20 -0.73 -24.95
CA ASP A 110 4.98 -1.18 -25.64
C ASP A 110 5.05 -1.05 -27.17
N GLU A 111 6.20 -0.67 -27.74
CA GLU A 111 6.35 -0.43 -29.17
C GLU A 111 7.14 -1.53 -29.87
N TYR A 112 6.63 -1.98 -31.01
CA TYR A 112 7.27 -2.97 -31.88
C TYR A 112 7.82 -2.33 -33.16
N PHE A 113 8.98 -2.81 -33.57
CA PHE A 113 9.75 -2.33 -34.70
C PHE A 113 10.10 -3.51 -35.60
N VAL A 114 9.78 -3.40 -36.88
CA VAL A 114 10.03 -4.47 -37.83
C VAL A 114 11.51 -4.56 -38.16
N TYR A 115 12.15 -5.67 -37.77
CA TYR A 115 13.47 -6.04 -38.24
C TYR A 115 13.37 -6.71 -39.61
N ASP A 116 12.52 -7.75 -39.74
CA ASP A 116 12.15 -8.38 -41.01
C ASP A 116 10.63 -8.50 -41.20
N GLY A 117 10.18 -8.35 -42.45
CA GLY A 117 8.77 -8.52 -42.83
C GLY A 117 7.94 -7.24 -43.02
N ASN A 118 8.56 -6.09 -43.30
CA ASN A 118 7.85 -4.81 -43.50
C ASN A 118 6.70 -4.89 -44.53
N HIS A 119 6.90 -5.65 -45.63
CA HIS A 119 5.84 -5.88 -46.62
C HIS A 119 4.72 -6.79 -46.13
N ARG A 120 5.01 -7.76 -45.25
CA ARG A 120 3.98 -8.60 -44.60
C ARG A 120 3.10 -7.73 -43.70
N VAL A 121 3.69 -6.82 -42.92
CA VAL A 121 2.93 -5.84 -42.13
C VAL A 121 2.07 -4.95 -43.01
N SER A 122 2.60 -4.46 -44.13
CA SER A 122 1.87 -3.65 -45.12
C SER A 122 0.62 -4.36 -45.64
N VAL A 123 0.78 -5.61 -46.11
CA VAL A 123 -0.34 -6.42 -46.62
C VAL A 123 -1.32 -6.78 -45.51
N ALA A 124 -0.84 -7.16 -44.33
CA ALA A 124 -1.68 -7.50 -43.19
C ALA A 124 -2.53 -6.31 -42.71
N LYS A 125 -1.98 -5.08 -42.74
CA LYS A 125 -2.75 -3.84 -42.49
C LYS A 125 -3.83 -3.63 -43.54
N PHE A 126 -3.52 -3.82 -44.83
CA PHE A 126 -4.50 -3.72 -45.91
C PHE A 126 -5.63 -4.76 -45.77
N LEU A 127 -5.29 -5.98 -45.34
CA LEU A 127 -6.25 -7.04 -45.05
C LEU A 127 -6.97 -6.89 -43.69
N ASN A 128 -6.71 -5.81 -42.94
CA ASN A 128 -7.30 -5.54 -41.62
C ASN A 128 -7.06 -6.65 -40.59
N PHE A 129 -5.90 -7.30 -40.62
CA PHE A 129 -5.53 -8.27 -39.59
C PHE A 129 -5.43 -7.57 -38.23
N VAL A 130 -5.94 -8.23 -37.18
CA VAL A 130 -5.83 -7.72 -35.80
C VAL A 130 -4.47 -8.06 -35.21
N ARG A 131 -4.00 -9.29 -35.45
CA ARG A 131 -2.75 -9.84 -34.93
C ARG A 131 -1.94 -10.50 -36.04
N ILE A 132 -0.64 -10.65 -35.81
CA ILE A 132 0.28 -11.37 -36.69
C ILE A 132 1.36 -12.06 -35.86
N GLU A 133 1.74 -13.26 -36.26
CA GLU A 133 2.80 -14.04 -35.60
C GLU A 133 4.18 -13.42 -35.86
N ALA A 134 4.97 -13.30 -34.80
CA ALA A 134 6.31 -12.75 -34.85
C ALA A 134 7.25 -13.42 -33.84
N GLU A 135 8.51 -13.64 -34.22
CA GLU A 135 9.60 -13.82 -33.25
C GLU A 135 10.01 -12.45 -32.70
N VAL A 136 9.96 -12.30 -31.37
CA VAL A 136 10.13 -11.00 -30.70
C VAL A 136 11.41 -10.98 -29.87
N LYS A 137 12.26 -9.99 -30.14
CA LYS A 137 13.42 -9.65 -29.32
C LYS A 137 13.19 -8.31 -28.61
N GLU A 138 13.06 -8.35 -27.29
CA GLU A 138 12.80 -7.15 -26.47
C GLU A 138 14.12 -6.54 -25.99
N PHE A 139 14.29 -5.25 -26.26
CA PHE A 139 15.41 -4.44 -25.80
C PHE A 139 14.98 -3.66 -24.56
N ILE A 140 15.67 -3.90 -23.46
CA ILE A 140 15.31 -3.39 -22.14
C ILE A 140 15.95 -2.01 -21.95
N PRO A 141 15.17 -0.94 -21.71
CA PRO A 141 15.67 0.40 -21.40
C PRO A 141 16.67 0.37 -20.23
N SER A 142 17.69 1.23 -20.24
CA SER A 142 18.52 1.41 -19.03
C SER A 142 17.76 2.25 -17.99
N PRO A 143 17.91 1.99 -16.68
CA PRO A 143 17.18 2.69 -15.61
C PRO A 143 17.74 4.11 -15.34
N THR A 144 17.90 4.92 -16.39
CA THR A 144 18.42 6.30 -16.33
C THR A 144 17.33 7.34 -16.06
N THR A 145 16.07 6.98 -16.28
CA THR A 145 14.89 7.80 -15.96
C THR A 145 13.97 7.04 -15.03
N LYS A 146 13.11 7.75 -14.30
CA LYS A 146 12.11 7.15 -13.40
C LYS A 146 11.24 6.11 -14.14
N GLU A 147 10.75 6.46 -15.32
CA GLU A 147 9.90 5.59 -16.14
C GLU A 147 10.62 4.33 -16.58
N ASN A 148 11.89 4.44 -16.98
CA ASN A 148 12.70 3.29 -17.37
C ASN A 148 13.01 2.40 -16.17
N ALA A 149 13.29 2.98 -15.00
CA ALA A 149 13.52 2.22 -13.77
C ALA A 149 12.27 1.42 -13.37
N ILE A 150 11.08 2.05 -13.36
CA ILE A 150 9.80 1.36 -13.09
C ILE A 150 9.56 0.23 -14.09
N TYR A 151 9.82 0.47 -15.37
CA TYR A 151 9.67 -0.56 -16.40
C TYR A 151 10.61 -1.76 -16.17
N ASN A 152 11.88 -1.52 -15.80
CA ASN A 152 12.84 -2.58 -15.49
C ASN A 152 12.41 -3.40 -14.28
N GLU A 153 11.96 -2.71 -13.22
CA GLU A 153 11.43 -3.36 -12.03
C GLU A 153 10.22 -4.24 -12.36
N LYS A 154 9.27 -3.70 -13.13
CA LYS A 154 8.09 -4.44 -13.61
C LYS A 154 8.50 -5.67 -14.41
N PHE A 155 9.36 -5.51 -15.41
CA PHE A 155 9.82 -6.61 -16.26
C PHE A 155 10.44 -7.75 -15.44
N ASN A 156 11.31 -7.41 -14.47
CA ASN A 156 11.93 -8.40 -13.60
C ASN A 156 10.94 -9.07 -12.65
N PHE A 157 9.97 -8.31 -12.15
CA PHE A 157 8.89 -8.84 -11.32
C PHE A 157 8.02 -9.82 -12.09
N GLU A 158 7.49 -9.42 -13.24
CA GLU A 158 6.66 -10.27 -14.12
C GLU A 158 7.38 -11.57 -14.48
N LYS A 159 8.67 -11.49 -14.81
CA LYS A 159 9.48 -12.67 -15.13
C LYS A 159 9.62 -13.63 -13.95
N LYS A 160 9.66 -13.14 -12.71
CA LYS A 160 9.82 -13.96 -11.51
C LYS A 160 8.50 -14.52 -10.99
N THR A 161 7.41 -13.76 -11.10
CA THR A 161 6.14 -14.04 -10.44
C THR A 161 5.03 -14.50 -11.39
N GLY A 162 5.16 -14.21 -12.69
CA GLY A 162 4.10 -14.41 -13.68
C GLY A 162 2.93 -13.44 -13.56
N LEU A 163 2.98 -12.45 -12.65
CA LEU A 163 1.90 -11.50 -12.40
C LEU A 163 2.04 -10.25 -13.27
N ASN A 164 1.21 -10.14 -14.33
CA ASN A 164 1.35 -9.10 -15.36
C ASN A 164 0.35 -7.93 -15.25
N ASN A 165 -0.57 -7.98 -14.29
CA ASN A 165 -1.69 -7.03 -14.17
C ASN A 165 -1.52 -6.04 -13.00
N ILE A 166 -0.27 -5.71 -12.65
CA ILE A 166 0.07 -4.79 -11.56
C ILE A 166 0.94 -3.67 -12.14
N ASN A 167 0.58 -2.43 -11.86
CA ASN A 167 1.16 -1.23 -12.44
C ASN A 167 1.38 -0.13 -11.38
N PHE A 168 2.62 0.00 -10.92
CA PHE A 168 3.01 1.09 -10.01
C PHE A 168 3.43 2.36 -10.74
N THR A 169 3.20 3.51 -10.09
CA THR A 169 3.61 4.85 -10.58
C THR A 169 4.91 5.35 -9.94
N GLU A 170 5.45 4.58 -8.99
CA GLU A 170 6.66 4.89 -8.22
C GLU A 170 7.70 3.77 -8.33
N MET A 171 8.97 4.14 -8.23
CA MET A 171 10.09 3.19 -8.20
C MET A 171 10.13 2.44 -6.85
N GLY A 172 10.73 1.26 -6.84
CA GLY A 172 10.92 0.40 -5.67
C GLY A 172 9.71 -0.45 -5.29
N GLN A 173 8.53 -0.19 -5.86
CA GLN A 173 7.29 -0.82 -5.42
C GLN A 173 7.16 -2.29 -5.84
N TYR A 174 7.71 -2.67 -7.00
CA TYR A 174 7.72 -4.08 -7.40
C TYR A 174 8.66 -4.92 -6.54
N SER A 175 9.81 -4.37 -6.15
CA SER A 175 10.74 -5.04 -5.21
C SER A 175 10.07 -5.27 -3.86
N ARG A 176 9.33 -4.27 -3.37
CA ARG A 176 8.53 -4.39 -2.16
C ARG A 176 7.42 -5.46 -2.30
N LEU A 177 6.74 -5.51 -3.44
CA LEU A 177 5.70 -6.52 -3.67
C LEU A 177 6.28 -7.94 -3.73
N LEU A 178 7.43 -8.09 -4.39
CA LEU A 178 8.15 -9.36 -4.48
C LEU A 178 8.54 -9.88 -3.10
N LYS A 179 8.99 -8.99 -2.20
CA LYS A 179 9.22 -9.33 -0.80
C LYS A 179 7.94 -9.89 -0.16
N GLU A 180 6.82 -9.19 -0.29
CA GLU A 180 5.58 -9.61 0.35
C GLU A 180 5.09 -10.98 -0.13
N ILE A 181 5.35 -11.30 -1.39
CA ILE A 181 5.11 -12.62 -1.98
C ILE A 181 6.09 -13.68 -1.42
N ASN A 182 7.37 -13.34 -1.24
CA ASN A 182 8.36 -14.24 -0.65
C ASN A 182 8.05 -14.54 0.82
N ASP A 183 7.67 -13.53 1.61
CA ASP A 183 7.22 -13.72 2.99
C ASP A 183 5.99 -14.64 3.04
N TYR A 184 5.07 -14.50 2.08
CA TYR A 184 3.93 -15.40 1.94
C TYR A 184 4.34 -16.82 1.49
N LYS A 185 5.36 -16.95 0.65
CA LYS A 185 5.93 -18.23 0.24
C LYS A 185 6.51 -18.99 1.44
N GLU A 186 7.36 -18.34 2.23
CA GLU A 186 7.95 -18.95 3.42
C GLU A 186 6.85 -19.45 4.36
N TYR A 187 5.80 -18.65 4.56
CA TYR A 187 4.62 -19.03 5.32
C TYR A 187 3.92 -20.30 4.75
N VAL A 188 3.62 -20.33 3.45
CA VAL A 188 2.92 -21.46 2.81
C VAL A 188 3.78 -22.73 2.86
N GLU A 189 5.07 -22.63 2.55
CA GLU A 189 5.98 -23.79 2.55
C GLU A 189 6.13 -24.40 3.94
N ASN A 190 6.17 -23.57 4.99
CA ASN A 190 6.19 -24.01 6.39
C ASN A 190 4.90 -24.76 6.77
N PHE A 191 3.75 -24.28 6.30
CA PHE A 191 2.46 -24.91 6.58
C PHE A 191 2.25 -26.20 5.78
N GLU A 192 2.58 -26.21 4.49
CA GLU A 192 2.37 -27.35 3.59
C GLU A 192 3.49 -28.40 3.65
N LYS A 193 4.61 -28.10 4.32
CA LYS A 193 5.83 -28.94 4.37
C LYS A 193 6.34 -29.35 2.99
N LYS A 194 6.17 -28.48 2.00
CA LYS A 194 6.54 -28.73 0.62
C LYS A 194 7.02 -27.42 0.00
N SER A 195 8.12 -27.49 -0.75
CA SER A 195 8.56 -26.34 -1.51
C SER A 195 7.65 -26.10 -2.72
N LEU A 196 7.24 -24.84 -2.89
CA LEU A 196 6.42 -24.39 -3.99
C LEU A 196 7.23 -23.42 -4.86
N ASP A 197 6.99 -23.50 -6.16
CA ASP A 197 7.57 -22.56 -7.11
C ASP A 197 7.01 -21.14 -6.89
N LEU A 198 7.85 -20.11 -7.10
CA LEU A 198 7.51 -18.72 -6.82
C LEU A 198 6.32 -18.24 -7.66
N GLU A 199 6.22 -18.66 -8.92
CA GLU A 199 5.09 -18.31 -9.80
C GLU A 199 3.75 -18.80 -9.23
N LYS A 200 3.72 -20.05 -8.73
CA LYS A 200 2.51 -20.63 -8.12
C LYS A 200 2.10 -19.91 -6.84
N VAL A 201 3.07 -19.60 -5.98
CA VAL A 201 2.81 -18.86 -4.75
C VAL A 201 2.37 -17.43 -5.04
N SER A 202 2.99 -16.77 -6.03
CA SER A 202 2.61 -15.43 -6.46
C SER A 202 1.14 -15.38 -6.88
N LYS A 203 0.68 -16.39 -7.64
CA LYS A 203 -0.73 -16.51 -8.01
C LYS A 203 -1.64 -16.71 -6.80
N LEU A 204 -1.28 -17.58 -5.86
CA LEU A 204 -2.06 -17.81 -4.65
C LEU A 204 -2.13 -16.53 -3.79
N TRP A 205 -1.01 -15.85 -3.60
CA TRP A 205 -0.94 -14.57 -2.90
C TRP A 205 -1.82 -13.52 -3.56
N TYR A 206 -1.79 -13.46 -4.90
CA TYR A 206 -2.63 -12.55 -5.68
C TYR A 206 -4.12 -12.80 -5.40
N GLU A 207 -4.57 -14.04 -5.52
CA GLU A 207 -5.97 -14.44 -5.31
C GLU A 207 -6.45 -14.29 -3.85
N LYS A 208 -5.56 -14.48 -2.88
CA LYS A 208 -5.92 -14.51 -1.44
C LYS A 208 -5.73 -13.21 -0.70
N ILE A 209 -4.84 -12.34 -1.16
CA ILE A 209 -4.47 -11.10 -0.46
C ILE A 209 -4.65 -9.89 -1.36
N TYR A 210 -4.02 -9.88 -2.54
CA TYR A 210 -4.00 -8.71 -3.40
C TYR A 210 -5.38 -8.37 -3.97
N GLU A 211 -5.95 -9.28 -4.75
CA GLU A 211 -7.20 -9.06 -5.47
C GLU A 211 -8.37 -8.75 -4.52
N PRO A 212 -8.57 -9.47 -3.39
CA PRO A 212 -9.62 -9.11 -2.44
C PRO A 212 -9.43 -7.72 -1.84
N SER A 213 -8.18 -7.33 -1.56
CA SER A 213 -7.88 -5.99 -1.03
C SER A 213 -8.20 -4.90 -2.06
N ILE A 214 -7.78 -5.07 -3.31
CA ILE A 214 -8.06 -4.14 -4.41
C ILE A 214 -9.57 -3.99 -4.61
N LYS A 215 -10.31 -5.10 -4.68
CA LYS A 215 -11.78 -5.08 -4.86
C LYS A 215 -12.49 -4.31 -3.73
N ILE A 216 -12.05 -4.46 -2.49
CA ILE A 216 -12.63 -3.73 -1.35
C ILE A 216 -12.35 -2.22 -1.47
N LEU A 217 -11.15 -1.83 -1.89
CA LEU A 217 -10.78 -0.43 -2.13
C LEU A 217 -11.57 0.18 -3.29
N GLU A 218 -11.76 -0.57 -4.38
CA GLU A 218 -12.54 -0.19 -5.56
C GLU A 218 -14.01 0.04 -5.24
N GLU A 219 -14.66 -0.92 -4.59
CA GLU A 219 -16.08 -0.82 -4.18
C GLU A 219 -16.33 0.33 -3.19
N ASN A 220 -15.27 0.81 -2.53
CA ASN A 220 -15.32 1.97 -1.63
C ASN A 220 -14.89 3.30 -2.28
N ASN A 221 -14.55 3.29 -3.57
CA ASN A 221 -14.10 4.43 -4.37
C ASN A 221 -12.94 5.22 -3.75
N ILE A 222 -11.98 4.52 -3.13
CA ILE A 222 -10.90 5.19 -2.37
C ILE A 222 -9.93 5.96 -3.27
N LEU A 223 -9.81 5.57 -4.54
CA LEU A 223 -8.89 6.21 -5.47
C LEU A 223 -9.21 7.68 -5.74
N SER A 224 -10.46 8.14 -5.54
CA SER A 224 -10.83 9.55 -5.71
C SER A 224 -10.03 10.49 -4.81
N ASN A 225 -9.48 9.98 -3.71
CA ASN A 225 -8.72 10.76 -2.74
C ASN A 225 -7.24 10.90 -3.13
N PHE A 226 -6.79 10.26 -4.23
CA PHE A 226 -5.39 10.20 -4.63
C PHE A 226 -5.22 10.57 -6.10
N LYS A 227 -4.64 11.76 -6.34
CA LYS A 227 -4.35 12.24 -7.69
C LYS A 227 -3.14 11.50 -8.28
N ASP A 228 -3.23 11.14 -9.57
CA ASP A 228 -2.13 10.52 -10.34
C ASP A 228 -1.58 9.23 -9.69
N ARG A 229 -2.46 8.45 -9.07
CA ARG A 229 -2.16 7.15 -8.45
C ARG A 229 -3.10 6.07 -8.98
N THR A 230 -2.73 4.82 -8.72
CA THR A 230 -3.49 3.62 -9.09
C THR A 230 -3.95 2.87 -7.83
N TYR A 231 -4.90 1.94 -7.98
CA TYR A 231 -5.24 1.02 -6.89
C TYR A 231 -4.07 0.13 -6.48
N ASP A 232 -3.16 -0.17 -7.42
CA ASP A 232 -1.94 -0.92 -7.15
C ASP A 232 -1.04 -0.12 -6.18
N ASP A 233 -0.85 1.19 -6.41
CA ASP A 233 -0.15 2.08 -5.47
C ASP A 233 -0.84 2.12 -4.09
N LEU A 234 -2.17 2.15 -4.06
CA LEU A 234 -2.93 2.15 -2.80
C LEU A 234 -2.76 0.85 -2.01
N PHE A 235 -2.55 -0.28 -2.68
CA PHE A 235 -2.26 -1.54 -2.00
C PHE A 235 -0.93 -1.45 -1.22
N ILE A 236 0.08 -0.77 -1.74
CA ILE A 236 1.31 -0.50 -0.96
C ILE A 236 1.02 0.37 0.27
N TYR A 237 0.14 1.37 0.14
CA TYR A 237 -0.25 2.22 1.27
C TYR A 237 -1.02 1.42 2.31
N LEU A 238 -1.88 0.49 1.89
CA LEU A 238 -2.53 -0.48 2.76
C LEU A 238 -1.52 -1.38 3.49
N LEU A 239 -0.48 -1.88 2.81
CA LEU A 239 0.59 -2.65 3.46
C LEU A 239 1.33 -1.84 4.52
N ASN A 240 1.67 -0.58 4.23
CA ASN A 240 2.25 0.35 5.20
C ASN A 240 1.33 0.55 6.41
N HIS A 241 0.06 0.79 6.15
CA HIS A 241 -0.93 0.99 7.20
C HIS A 241 -1.05 -0.27 8.07
N LYS A 242 -1.19 -1.46 7.47
CA LYS A 242 -1.19 -2.74 8.18
C LYS A 242 0.05 -2.84 9.08
N TYR A 243 1.21 -2.49 8.56
CA TYR A 243 2.46 -2.52 9.31
C TYR A 243 2.42 -1.61 10.54
N PHE A 244 2.28 -0.29 10.34
CA PHE A 244 2.35 0.69 11.43
C PHE A 244 1.25 0.48 12.47
N THR A 245 0.05 0.05 12.05
CA THR A 245 -1.02 -0.29 12.98
C THR A 245 -0.73 -1.57 13.76
N SER A 246 -0.10 -2.58 13.15
CA SER A 246 0.38 -3.76 13.87
C SER A 246 1.44 -3.39 14.90
N GLU A 247 2.35 -2.48 14.51
CA GLU A 247 3.42 -1.98 15.37
C GLU A 247 2.85 -1.33 16.64
N LYS A 248 1.97 -0.34 16.44
CA LYS A 248 1.28 0.39 17.50
C LYS A 248 0.52 -0.53 18.45
N LYS A 249 -0.14 -1.57 17.92
CA LYS A 249 -0.95 -2.51 18.72
C LYS A 249 -0.17 -3.65 19.35
N GLY A 250 1.13 -3.78 19.08
CA GLY A 250 1.91 -4.87 19.67
C GLY A 250 1.56 -6.27 19.13
N ARG A 251 0.78 -6.38 18.04
CA ARG A 251 0.44 -7.66 17.38
C ARG A 251 0.06 -7.47 15.90
N ASP A 252 0.19 -8.51 15.08
CA ASP A 252 -0.36 -8.47 13.71
C ASP A 252 -1.89 -8.33 13.76
N ILE A 253 -2.39 -7.29 13.10
CA ILE A 253 -3.82 -6.98 13.00
C ILE A 253 -4.53 -7.77 11.90
N GLY A 254 -3.80 -8.29 10.91
CA GLY A 254 -4.36 -8.96 9.72
C GLY A 254 -4.82 -7.99 8.62
N PHE A 255 -4.97 -8.51 7.40
CA PHE A 255 -5.41 -7.76 6.22
C PHE A 255 -6.87 -7.33 6.31
N SER A 256 -7.75 -8.19 6.84
CA SER A 256 -9.18 -7.88 6.98
C SER A 256 -9.42 -6.67 7.88
N TYR A 257 -8.67 -6.59 8.99
CA TYR A 257 -8.68 -5.42 9.86
C TYR A 257 -8.07 -4.20 9.15
N ALA A 258 -6.89 -4.37 8.56
CA ALA A 258 -6.13 -3.28 7.95
C ALA A 258 -6.91 -2.57 6.85
N VAL A 259 -7.59 -3.31 5.97
CA VAL A 259 -8.33 -2.70 4.86
C VAL A 259 -9.53 -1.88 5.35
N ILE A 260 -10.26 -2.39 6.36
CA ILE A 260 -11.36 -1.67 6.99
C ILE A 260 -10.85 -0.40 7.67
N ASN A 261 -9.76 -0.52 8.44
CA ASN A 261 -9.19 0.60 9.18
C ASN A 261 -8.65 1.68 8.24
N PHE A 262 -7.92 1.28 7.20
CA PHE A 262 -7.40 2.17 6.18
C PHE A 262 -8.52 2.95 5.47
N ILE A 263 -9.60 2.29 5.07
CA ILE A 263 -10.75 2.95 4.44
C ILE A 263 -11.39 3.96 5.39
N ASN A 264 -11.64 3.57 6.64
CA ASN A 264 -12.27 4.46 7.62
C ASN A 264 -11.38 5.66 7.97
N MET A 265 -10.06 5.47 7.97
CA MET A 265 -9.07 6.54 8.16
C MET A 265 -9.16 7.59 7.05
N LEU A 266 -9.46 7.16 5.83
CA LEU A 266 -9.58 8.06 4.66
C LEU A 266 -10.97 8.70 4.51
N LYS A 267 -12.00 8.16 5.17
CA LYS A 267 -13.40 8.62 5.10
C LYS A 267 -13.83 9.46 6.31
N LEU A 268 -12.99 10.40 6.74
CA LEU A 268 -13.24 11.17 7.97
C LEU A 268 -14.29 12.31 7.85
N GLU A 269 -14.78 12.65 6.66
CA GLU A 269 -15.77 13.74 6.48
C GLU A 269 -17.18 13.40 7.00
N ASP A 270 -17.86 14.39 7.59
CA ASP A 270 -19.20 14.32 8.21
C ASP A 270 -20.34 14.09 7.19
N SER A 271 -20.49 12.84 6.75
CA SER A 271 -21.68 12.36 6.04
C SER A 271 -22.00 10.91 6.41
N GLU A 272 -23.19 10.44 6.04
CA GLU A 272 -23.58 9.02 6.16
C GLU A 272 -22.61 8.07 5.40
N ASP A 273 -21.74 8.62 4.55
CA ASP A 273 -20.68 7.94 3.80
C ASP A 273 -19.31 7.86 4.52
N SER A 274 -19.25 8.24 5.80
CA SER A 274 -18.01 8.34 6.59
C SER A 274 -17.44 7.01 7.11
N ILE A 275 -18.06 5.88 6.78
CA ILE A 275 -17.62 4.52 7.15
C ILE A 275 -17.48 3.70 5.86
N ILE A 276 -16.62 2.67 5.88
CA ILE A 276 -16.57 1.65 4.84
C ILE A 276 -17.98 1.15 4.48
N LYS A 277 -18.29 1.19 3.18
CA LYS A 277 -19.50 0.59 2.62
C LYS A 277 -19.27 -0.91 2.50
N VAL A 278 -20.09 -1.68 3.19
CA VAL A 278 -20.06 -3.14 3.16
C VAL A 278 -21.27 -3.63 2.38
N ASN A 279 -21.07 -3.89 1.09
CA ASN A 279 -22.00 -4.62 0.24
C ASN A 279 -21.60 -6.12 0.19
N GLU A 280 -22.38 -6.93 -0.51
CA GLU A 280 -22.16 -8.37 -0.64
C GLU A 280 -20.74 -8.70 -1.13
N LYS A 281 -20.26 -8.00 -2.17
CA LYS A 281 -18.90 -8.20 -2.70
C LYS A 281 -17.82 -7.85 -1.69
N VAL A 282 -17.97 -6.75 -0.94
CA VAL A 282 -17.01 -6.36 0.10
C VAL A 282 -17.00 -7.41 1.21
N GLU A 283 -18.17 -7.93 1.60
CA GLU A 283 -18.27 -8.99 2.61
C GLU A 283 -17.57 -10.29 2.17
N GLU A 284 -17.79 -10.74 0.91
CA GLU A 284 -17.10 -11.90 0.33
C GLU A 284 -15.57 -11.75 0.35
N ASN A 285 -15.07 -10.61 -0.13
CA ASN A 285 -13.62 -10.36 -0.17
C ASN A 285 -13.02 -10.24 1.24
N LEU A 286 -13.75 -9.66 2.20
CA LEU A 286 -13.32 -9.63 3.60
C LEU A 286 -13.24 -11.02 4.21
N GLU A 287 -14.11 -11.95 3.83
CA GLU A 287 -14.07 -13.33 4.32
C GLU A 287 -12.82 -14.07 3.83
N ILE A 288 -12.44 -13.88 2.56
CA ILE A 288 -11.17 -14.41 2.01
C ILE A 288 -9.96 -13.89 2.80
N LEU A 289 -9.93 -12.60 3.12
CA LEU A 289 -8.87 -12.01 3.93
C LEU A 289 -8.85 -12.56 5.35
N LYS A 290 -10.02 -12.75 5.99
CA LYS A 290 -10.11 -13.32 7.35
C LYS A 290 -9.61 -14.76 7.40
N GLU A 291 -9.90 -15.58 6.40
CA GLU A 291 -9.36 -16.94 6.30
C GLU A 291 -7.84 -16.92 6.26
N THR A 292 -7.27 -16.00 5.48
CA THR A 292 -5.81 -15.80 5.40
C THR A 292 -5.22 -15.33 6.73
N ASP A 293 -5.87 -14.37 7.40
CA ASP A 293 -5.44 -13.83 8.70
C ASP A 293 -5.47 -14.89 9.82
N ALA A 294 -6.49 -15.75 9.83
CA ALA A 294 -6.62 -16.82 10.81
C ALA A 294 -5.48 -17.84 10.69
N ARG A 295 -5.04 -18.11 9.45
CA ARG A 295 -3.98 -19.04 9.15
C ARG A 295 -2.58 -18.47 9.45
N LYS A 296 -2.38 -17.14 9.35
CA LYS A 296 -1.11 -16.44 9.66
C LYS A 296 -0.82 -16.21 11.15
N LYS A 297 -1.79 -16.36 12.06
CA LYS A 297 -1.63 -16.02 13.50
C LYS A 297 -0.68 -16.92 14.32
N LEU A 298 0.06 -17.83 13.69
CA LEU A 298 1.03 -18.73 14.32
C LEU A 298 2.31 -18.81 13.48
N ASP A 299 3.20 -17.81 13.59
CA ASP A 299 4.52 -17.85 12.95
C ASP A 299 5.60 -18.36 13.92
N GLU A 300 5.77 -19.68 13.98
CA GLU A 300 6.83 -20.33 14.76
C GLU A 300 8.25 -20.00 14.22
N VAL A 301 8.36 -19.70 12.92
CA VAL A 301 9.64 -19.37 12.25
C VAL A 301 10.10 -17.94 12.52
N ILE A 302 9.19 -16.96 12.52
CA ILE A 302 9.52 -15.57 12.88
C ILE A 302 9.96 -15.50 14.33
N VAL A 303 9.23 -16.17 15.24
CA VAL A 303 9.60 -16.28 16.66
C VAL A 303 11.03 -16.82 16.82
N ARG A 304 11.41 -17.83 16.03
CA ARG A 304 12.77 -18.39 16.06
C ARG A 304 13.85 -17.42 15.56
N LYS A 305 13.61 -16.70 14.45
CA LYS A 305 14.55 -15.68 13.93
C LYS A 305 14.69 -14.50 14.91
N ASP A 306 13.60 -14.10 15.56
CA ASP A 306 13.54 -13.14 16.67
C ASP A 306 14.48 -13.51 17.82
N ASP A 307 14.36 -14.75 18.29
CA ASP A 307 15.18 -15.26 19.38
C ASP A 307 16.67 -15.24 19.02
N ILE A 308 17.00 -15.57 17.76
CA ILE A 308 18.38 -15.50 17.26
C ILE A 308 18.89 -14.05 17.23
N LEU A 309 18.13 -13.12 16.66
CA LEU A 309 18.51 -11.70 16.62
C LEU A 309 18.78 -11.15 18.02
N LYS A 310 17.85 -11.39 18.94
CA LYS A 310 17.95 -10.94 20.32
C LYS A 310 19.14 -11.58 21.04
N LYS A 311 19.38 -12.87 20.82
CA LYS A 311 20.52 -13.59 21.41
C LYS A 311 21.87 -13.06 20.92
N GLU A 312 22.00 -12.79 19.62
CA GLU A 312 23.30 -12.41 19.03
C GLU A 312 23.62 -10.91 19.19
N THR A 313 22.61 -10.05 19.27
CA THR A 313 22.80 -8.58 19.26
C THR A 313 22.38 -7.88 20.54
N GLY A 314 21.58 -8.56 21.38
CA GLY A 314 20.92 -7.94 22.54
C GLY A 314 19.79 -6.97 22.18
N LEU A 315 19.49 -6.78 20.89
CA LEU A 315 18.43 -5.89 20.42
C LEU A 315 17.08 -6.58 20.48
N ASN A 316 16.02 -5.81 20.77
CA ASN A 316 14.66 -6.32 20.77
C ASN A 316 13.75 -5.38 19.98
N PHE A 317 13.70 -5.59 18.67
CA PHE A 317 12.80 -4.87 17.79
C PHE A 317 11.37 -5.40 17.98
N LYS A 318 10.47 -4.57 18.52
CA LYS A 318 9.04 -4.90 18.48
C LYS A 318 8.60 -4.94 17.01
N HIS A 319 8.10 -6.10 16.55
CA HIS A 319 7.67 -6.40 15.18
C HIS A 319 8.79 -6.59 14.18
N ASN A 320 9.35 -7.80 14.20
CA ASN A 320 10.66 -8.12 13.67
C ASN A 320 10.75 -8.37 12.16
N PHE A 321 9.69 -8.22 11.37
CA PHE A 321 9.78 -8.60 9.95
C PHE A 321 10.67 -7.67 9.13
N LEU A 322 10.75 -6.36 9.44
CA LEU A 322 11.59 -5.43 8.65
C LEU A 322 13.08 -5.62 8.93
N ILE A 323 13.46 -5.87 10.19
CA ILE A 323 14.87 -6.09 10.54
C ILE A 323 15.31 -7.50 10.16
N ILE A 324 14.47 -8.52 10.38
CA ILE A 324 14.72 -9.86 9.80
C ILE A 324 14.88 -9.73 8.29
N PHE A 325 14.03 -8.96 7.62
CA PHE A 325 14.14 -8.76 6.19
C PHE A 325 15.41 -8.00 5.78
N GLU A 326 15.81 -6.97 6.52
CA GLU A 326 17.06 -6.27 6.25
C GLU A 326 18.26 -7.20 6.40
N ILE A 327 18.22 -8.07 7.40
CA ILE A 327 19.23 -9.12 7.61
C ILE A 327 19.19 -10.13 6.46
N ASP A 328 18.02 -10.58 6.03
CA ASP A 328 17.86 -11.52 4.91
C ASP A 328 18.34 -10.89 3.57
N GLU A 329 18.08 -9.60 3.33
CA GLU A 329 18.60 -8.84 2.19
C GLU A 329 20.12 -8.67 2.25
N PHE A 330 20.65 -8.32 3.42
CA PHE A 330 22.08 -8.24 3.67
C PHE A 330 22.74 -9.59 3.42
N MET A 331 22.14 -10.68 3.91
CA MET A 331 22.61 -12.04 3.68
C MET A 331 22.60 -12.39 2.20
N TYR A 332 21.52 -12.10 1.49
CA TYR A 332 21.42 -12.34 0.06
C TYR A 332 22.49 -11.59 -0.74
N LYS A 333 22.69 -10.30 -0.46
CA LYS A 333 23.70 -9.46 -1.14
C LYS A 333 25.14 -9.93 -0.88
N ASN A 334 25.38 -10.55 0.27
CA ASN A 334 26.71 -10.99 0.69
C ASN A 334 26.89 -12.52 0.58
N GLU A 335 25.95 -13.23 -0.08
CA GLU A 335 25.98 -14.68 -0.26
C GLU A 335 26.13 -15.48 1.06
N ILE A 336 25.42 -15.05 2.10
CA ILE A 336 25.44 -15.67 3.44
C ILE A 336 24.23 -16.61 3.59
N GLU A 337 24.47 -17.90 3.86
CA GLU A 337 23.39 -18.89 4.02
C GLU A 337 22.89 -19.04 5.47
N ASP A 338 23.77 -18.91 6.46
CA ASP A 338 23.42 -19.10 7.88
C ASP A 338 22.87 -17.80 8.51
N PHE A 339 21.62 -17.85 8.97
CA PHE A 339 20.94 -16.68 9.55
C PHE A 339 21.63 -16.13 10.79
N GLN A 340 22.14 -17.00 11.67
CA GLN A 340 22.83 -16.54 12.88
C GLN A 340 24.13 -15.77 12.55
N ASN A 341 24.88 -16.24 11.56
CA ASN A 341 26.05 -15.53 11.02
C ASN A 341 25.65 -14.24 10.29
N GLY A 342 24.56 -14.28 9.52
CA GLY A 342 23.98 -13.12 8.85
C GLY A 342 23.64 -12.00 9.82
N VAL A 343 22.97 -12.33 10.94
CA VAL A 343 22.66 -11.40 12.03
C VAL A 343 23.92 -10.73 12.58
N LYS A 344 24.98 -11.51 12.85
CA LYS A 344 26.24 -10.99 13.41
C LYS A 344 26.92 -10.00 12.47
N LEU A 345 26.99 -10.35 11.19
CA LEU A 345 27.63 -9.55 10.16
C LEU A 345 26.81 -8.27 9.90
N TRP A 346 25.49 -8.39 9.75
CA TRP A 346 24.60 -7.23 9.63
C TRP A 346 24.73 -6.29 10.83
N TYR A 347 24.72 -6.83 12.05
CA TYR A 347 24.84 -6.01 13.26
C TYR A 347 26.15 -5.21 13.28
N LYS A 348 27.25 -5.84 12.86
CA LYS A 348 28.56 -5.20 12.82
C LYS A 348 28.68 -4.18 11.68
N ASP A 349 28.34 -4.59 10.47
CA ASP A 349 28.72 -3.89 9.25
C ASP A 349 27.66 -2.85 8.81
N GLU A 350 26.40 -3.02 9.22
CA GLU A 350 25.31 -2.07 8.94
C GLU A 350 24.87 -1.33 10.21
N PHE A 351 24.46 -2.06 11.25
CA PHE A 351 23.82 -1.47 12.42
C PHE A 351 24.80 -0.62 13.26
N MET A 352 25.98 -1.15 13.56
CA MET A 352 26.97 -0.45 14.38
C MET A 352 27.72 0.65 13.61
N GLU A 353 27.98 0.46 12.32
CA GLU A 353 28.66 1.47 11.50
C GLU A 353 27.78 2.73 11.34
N PHE A 354 26.45 2.58 11.29
CA PHE A 354 25.52 3.70 11.38
C PHE A 354 25.79 4.59 12.61
N PHE A 355 25.79 4.02 13.82
CA PHE A 355 25.95 4.81 15.06
C PHE A 355 27.32 5.47 15.12
N LYS A 356 28.36 4.78 14.64
CA LYS A 356 29.71 5.32 14.58
C LYS A 356 29.80 6.50 13.62
N CYS A 357 29.22 6.38 12.43
CA CYS A 357 29.16 7.46 11.44
C CYS A 357 28.32 8.65 11.95
N PHE A 358 27.16 8.38 12.55
CA PHE A 358 26.30 9.42 13.13
C PHE A 358 27.04 10.18 14.24
N LYS A 359 27.64 9.45 15.19
CA LYS A 359 28.44 10.06 16.27
C LYS A 359 29.57 10.92 15.71
N LYS A 360 30.29 10.43 14.70
CA LYS A 360 31.37 11.18 14.03
C LYS A 360 30.86 12.48 13.42
N LYS A 361 29.69 12.48 12.78
CA LYS A 361 29.10 13.66 12.15
C LYS A 361 28.52 14.66 13.17
N ILE A 362 27.89 14.20 14.26
CA ILE A 362 27.45 15.10 15.34
C ILE A 362 28.63 15.73 16.08
N ALA A 363 29.78 15.06 16.17
CA ALA A 363 30.94 15.61 16.89
C ALA A 363 31.46 16.95 16.30
N PHE A 364 31.03 17.32 15.09
CA PHE A 364 31.29 18.64 14.50
C PHE A 364 30.29 19.73 14.94
N LEU A 365 29.23 19.36 15.66
CA LEU A 365 28.21 20.26 16.22
C LEU A 365 28.52 20.58 17.69
N SER A 366 27.73 21.47 18.30
CA SER A 366 27.89 21.81 19.72
C SER A 366 27.68 20.60 20.65
N ASN A 367 28.29 20.62 21.83
CA ASN A 367 28.19 19.55 22.82
C ASN A 367 26.75 19.18 23.20
N MET A 368 25.81 20.13 23.10
CA MET A 368 24.38 19.88 23.34
C MET A 368 23.84 18.76 22.45
N TYR A 369 24.14 18.79 21.14
CA TYR A 369 23.71 17.77 20.20
C TYR A 369 24.35 16.41 20.48
N LEU A 370 25.58 16.38 20.96
CA LEU A 370 26.24 15.13 21.33
C LEU A 370 25.62 14.52 22.59
N GLU A 371 25.26 15.33 23.58
CA GLU A 371 24.57 14.86 24.79
C GLU A 371 23.18 14.31 24.46
N LYS A 372 22.39 15.02 23.65
CA LYS A 372 21.07 14.52 23.24
C LYS A 372 21.15 13.24 22.39
N PHE A 373 22.22 13.07 21.62
CA PHE A 373 22.46 11.83 20.86
C PHE A 373 22.67 10.64 21.80
N LYS A 374 23.45 10.82 22.87
CA LYS A 374 23.62 9.78 23.90
C LYS A 374 22.30 9.38 24.53
N ILE A 375 21.38 10.32 24.71
CA ILE A 375 20.04 10.07 25.25
C ILE A 375 19.20 9.26 24.26
N ILE A 376 19.03 9.71 23.01
CA ILE A 376 18.19 9.00 22.02
C ILE A 376 18.74 7.61 21.68
N THR A 377 20.06 7.41 21.75
CA THR A 377 20.70 6.12 21.49
C THR A 377 20.67 5.15 22.67
N LYS A 378 20.04 5.51 23.80
CA LYS A 378 19.62 4.51 24.80
C LYS A 378 18.57 3.54 24.23
N ASN A 379 17.81 3.96 23.22
CA ASN A 379 16.93 3.12 22.42
C ASN A 379 17.49 3.03 20.99
N ARG A 380 18.49 2.16 20.80
CA ARG A 380 19.22 2.03 19.53
C ARG A 380 18.29 1.54 18.42
N GLU A 381 17.32 0.71 18.75
CA GLU A 381 16.34 0.17 17.82
C GLU A 381 15.55 1.30 17.12
N ARG A 382 14.96 2.21 17.90
CA ARG A 382 14.22 3.36 17.35
C ARG A 382 15.12 4.36 16.64
N ALA A 383 16.32 4.62 17.17
CA ALA A 383 17.29 5.50 16.53
C ALA A 383 17.69 5.00 15.14
N TYR A 384 17.90 3.69 15.00
CA TYR A 384 18.20 3.05 13.72
C TYR A 384 17.03 3.15 12.75
N TYR A 385 15.81 2.83 13.20
CA TYR A 385 14.60 2.91 12.36
C TYR A 385 14.30 4.31 11.85
N SER A 386 14.55 5.32 12.67
CA SER A 386 14.33 6.71 12.31
C SER A 386 15.16 7.12 11.07
N LEU A 387 16.44 6.73 11.02
CA LEU A 387 17.25 6.90 9.82
C LEU A 387 16.66 6.13 8.62
N LYS A 388 16.26 4.87 8.81
CA LYS A 388 15.75 4.04 7.71
C LYS A 388 14.48 4.62 7.11
N ASN A 389 13.57 5.12 7.94
CA ASN A 389 12.36 5.82 7.50
C ASN A 389 12.68 7.06 6.66
N TYR A 390 13.72 7.81 7.05
CA TYR A 390 14.23 8.92 6.27
C TYR A 390 14.84 8.48 4.93
N ALA A 391 15.60 7.38 4.92
CA ALA A 391 16.28 6.83 3.74
C ALA A 391 15.35 6.37 2.63
N ILE A 392 14.15 5.88 2.96
CA ILE A 392 13.15 5.41 1.99
C ILE A 392 12.80 6.47 0.93
N LYS A 393 12.89 7.77 1.27
CA LYS A 393 12.57 8.87 0.34
C LYS A 393 13.77 9.34 -0.51
N GLN A 394 14.98 8.84 -0.25
CA GLN A 394 16.24 9.44 -0.69
C GLN A 394 17.09 8.45 -1.51
N SER A 395 16.46 7.80 -2.51
CA SER A 395 16.88 6.55 -3.15
C SER A 395 18.20 6.53 -3.94
N ASN A 396 19.12 7.49 -3.75
CA ASN A 396 20.37 7.59 -4.52
C ASN A 396 21.60 8.11 -3.74
N PHE A 397 21.60 8.12 -2.39
CA PHE A 397 22.74 8.64 -1.63
C PHE A 397 23.55 7.55 -0.92
N GLU A 398 24.88 7.72 -0.90
CA GLU A 398 25.80 6.93 -0.09
C GLU A 398 25.46 7.04 1.41
N SER A 399 25.70 5.97 2.19
CA SER A 399 25.30 5.87 3.60
C SER A 399 25.80 7.03 4.47
N GLU A 400 27.02 7.54 4.21
CA GLU A 400 27.54 8.70 4.92
C GLU A 400 26.76 10.00 4.63
N LEU A 401 26.37 10.20 3.38
CA LEU A 401 25.63 11.39 2.96
C LEU A 401 24.19 11.33 3.47
N LEU A 402 23.58 10.15 3.45
CA LEU A 402 22.28 9.89 4.06
C LEU A 402 22.25 10.26 5.55
N ILE A 403 23.27 9.85 6.32
CA ILE A 403 23.37 10.18 7.75
C ILE A 403 23.58 11.69 7.94
N ALA A 404 24.37 12.34 7.08
CA ALA A 404 24.55 13.79 7.15
C ALA A 404 23.23 14.54 6.90
N ASN A 405 22.47 14.13 5.88
CA ASN A 405 21.21 14.76 5.55
C ASN A 405 20.15 14.49 6.64
N TYR A 406 20.10 13.28 7.20
CA TYR A 406 19.27 12.99 8.37
C TYR A 406 19.61 13.90 9.55
N ILE A 407 20.91 14.13 9.81
CA ILE A 407 21.33 15.03 10.89
C ILE A 407 20.78 16.44 10.67
N LEU A 408 20.94 16.96 9.45
CA LEU A 408 20.54 18.32 9.10
C LEU A 408 19.02 18.50 9.04
N GLU A 409 18.31 17.53 8.47
CA GLU A 409 16.88 17.65 8.12
C GLU A 409 15.94 17.04 9.17
N ARG A 410 16.45 16.18 10.07
CA ARG A 410 15.65 15.53 11.12
C ARG A 410 16.20 15.82 12.49
N TYR A 411 17.43 15.42 12.74
CA TYR A 411 17.99 15.43 14.07
C TYR A 411 18.08 16.85 14.66
N ILE A 412 18.78 17.77 13.99
CA ILE A 412 18.95 19.15 14.47
C ILE A 412 17.59 19.84 14.70
N PRO A 413 16.66 19.88 13.72
CA PRO A 413 15.38 20.55 13.91
C PRO A 413 14.57 20.04 15.09
N ILE A 414 14.51 18.72 15.30
CA ILE A 414 13.75 18.14 16.42
C ILE A 414 14.42 18.48 17.76
N ILE A 415 15.74 18.38 17.84
CA ILE A 415 16.48 18.74 19.06
C ILE A 415 16.27 20.22 19.38
N ASP A 416 16.31 21.10 18.39
CA ASP A 416 16.05 22.53 18.58
C ASP A 416 14.62 22.83 19.05
N GLN A 417 13.65 21.98 18.72
CA GLN A 417 12.27 22.09 19.21
C GLN A 417 12.08 21.56 20.62
N LEU A 418 12.92 20.62 21.06
CA LEU A 418 12.85 19.98 22.37
C LEU A 418 13.78 20.61 23.40
N LYS A 419 14.81 21.37 22.99
CA LYS A 419 15.77 21.99 23.93
C LYS A 419 15.15 23.03 24.86
N GLU A 420 14.03 23.64 24.45
CA GLU A 420 13.29 24.63 25.23
C GLU A 420 12.33 24.00 26.26
N VAL A 421 12.18 22.66 26.25
CA VAL A 421 11.31 21.91 27.15
C VAL A 421 12.17 21.09 28.11
N GLU A 422 11.99 21.31 29.42
CA GLU A 422 12.62 20.47 30.44
C GLU A 422 11.95 19.09 30.49
N LEU A 423 12.53 18.12 29.78
CA LEU A 423 12.06 16.73 29.74
C LEU A 423 13.06 15.81 30.43
N GLY A 424 12.54 14.82 31.16
CA GLY A 424 13.35 13.68 31.60
C GLY A 424 13.91 12.89 30.41
N GLU A 425 14.90 12.02 30.63
CA GLU A 425 15.52 11.28 29.52
C GLU A 425 14.53 10.40 28.75
N ASP A 426 13.65 9.66 29.45
CA ASP A 426 12.65 8.79 28.82
C ASP A 426 11.59 9.61 28.07
N GLU A 427 11.12 10.70 28.66
CA GLU A 427 10.17 11.63 28.02
C GLU A 427 10.79 12.28 26.78
N PHE A 428 12.08 12.61 26.83
CA PHE A 428 12.82 13.15 25.70
C PHE A 428 12.93 12.13 24.56
N ILE A 429 13.19 10.85 24.88
CA ILE A 429 13.25 9.76 23.89
C ILE A 429 11.90 9.58 23.21
N GLU A 430 10.81 9.46 23.98
CA GLU A 430 9.47 9.31 23.41
C GLU A 430 9.11 10.54 22.57
N SER A 431 9.38 11.74 23.07
CA SER A 431 9.09 12.98 22.36
C SER A 431 9.87 13.12 21.06
N TYR A 432 11.15 12.80 21.06
CA TYR A 432 11.98 12.85 19.86
C TYR A 432 11.42 11.95 18.75
N PHE A 433 11.20 10.67 19.06
CA PHE A 433 10.73 9.69 18.06
C PHE A 433 9.27 9.90 17.66
N GLY A 434 8.45 10.39 18.58
CA GLY A 434 7.08 10.76 18.31
C GLY A 434 6.92 11.89 17.30
N ILE A 435 7.66 12.98 17.51
CA ILE A 435 7.69 14.13 16.59
C ILE A 435 8.23 13.70 15.22
N GLU A 436 9.29 12.88 15.21
CA GLU A 436 9.90 12.40 13.99
C GLU A 436 8.96 11.53 13.16
N SER A 437 8.22 10.63 13.83
CA SER A 437 7.19 9.80 13.22
C SER A 437 6.06 10.64 12.61
N GLU A 438 5.50 11.58 13.36
CA GLU A 438 4.41 12.42 12.86
C GLU A 438 4.85 13.34 11.74
N TYR A 439 6.05 13.89 11.84
CA TYR A 439 6.62 14.65 10.74
C TYR A 439 6.75 13.78 9.48
N ASN A 440 7.32 12.57 9.59
CA ASN A 440 7.50 11.68 8.45
C ASN A 440 6.18 11.21 7.84
N TYR A 441 5.14 11.02 8.65
CA TYR A 441 3.81 10.63 8.20
C TYR A 441 3.14 11.79 7.46
N ILE A 442 3.05 12.97 8.07
CA ILE A 442 2.26 14.09 7.56
C ILE A 442 2.96 14.83 6.43
N SER A 443 4.29 14.96 6.48
CA SER A 443 5.09 15.57 5.38
C SER A 443 4.99 14.82 4.05
N LYS A 444 4.36 13.65 4.01
CA LYS A 444 4.03 12.92 2.77
C LYS A 444 2.79 13.49 2.06
N TYR A 445 1.91 14.17 2.79
CA TYR A 445 0.60 14.58 2.32
C TYR A 445 0.46 16.11 2.29
N GLU A 446 1.18 16.82 3.17
CA GLU A 446 1.14 18.28 3.28
C GLU A 446 2.52 18.83 3.66
N ASP A 447 2.81 20.08 3.27
CA ASP A 447 4.02 20.77 3.72
C ASP A 447 3.81 21.26 5.15
N ILE A 448 4.49 20.62 6.11
CA ILE A 448 4.33 20.89 7.54
C ILE A 448 5.69 21.10 8.21
N SER A 449 5.73 21.90 9.27
CA SER A 449 6.97 22.13 10.03
C SER A 449 7.15 21.12 11.17
N PHE A 450 8.37 20.97 11.68
CA PHE A 450 8.62 20.19 12.90
C PHE A 450 7.92 20.75 14.14
N LYS A 451 7.61 22.04 14.14
CA LYS A 451 6.82 22.67 15.21
C LYS A 451 5.38 22.14 15.19
N ASP A 452 4.77 22.06 14.00
CA ASP A 452 3.40 21.56 13.83
C ASP A 452 3.31 20.06 14.13
N ALA A 453 4.31 19.28 13.69
CA ALA A 453 4.43 17.86 14.05
C ALA A 453 4.55 17.66 15.56
N LYS A 454 5.29 18.52 16.25
CA LYS A 454 5.42 18.50 17.71
C LYS A 454 4.13 18.78 18.45
N GLU A 455 3.42 19.83 18.05
CA GLU A 455 2.12 20.16 18.65
C GLU A 455 1.13 19.02 18.46
N ARG A 456 1.15 18.33 17.32
CA ARG A 456 0.30 17.15 17.08
C ARG A 456 0.71 15.93 17.91
N TYR A 457 2.00 15.62 18.00
CA TYR A 457 2.50 14.47 18.74
C TYR A 457 2.11 14.52 20.23
N PHE A 458 2.37 15.65 20.90
CA PHE A 458 2.07 15.80 22.34
C PHE A 458 0.58 15.74 22.69
N ASN A 459 -0.30 15.79 21.69
CA ASN A 459 -1.74 15.62 21.87
C ASN A 459 -2.21 14.14 21.75
N SER A 460 -1.29 13.17 21.70
CA SER A 460 -1.61 11.74 21.55
C SER A 460 -0.89 10.86 22.61
N ILE A 461 -1.59 10.21 23.55
CA ILE A 461 -0.97 9.43 24.64
C ILE A 461 -1.55 8.01 24.75
N ASN A 462 -0.66 7.05 25.00
CA ASN A 462 -0.96 5.62 25.09
C ASN A 462 -0.04 4.92 26.14
N LYS A 463 -0.61 4.27 27.17
CA LYS A 463 -0.18 2.94 27.69
C LYS A 463 -1.08 2.37 28.81
N SER A 464 -1.41 1.09 28.60
CA SER A 464 -2.22 0.01 29.23
C SER A 464 -1.69 -0.64 30.55
N TYR A 465 -2.37 -1.55 31.30
CA TYR A 465 -2.95 -2.86 30.88
C TYR A 465 -3.71 -3.62 32.03
N LEU A 466 -4.79 -4.36 31.66
CA LEU A 466 -5.52 -5.46 32.34
C LEU A 466 -6.37 -5.26 33.63
N GLN A 467 -7.69 -5.49 33.52
CA GLN A 467 -8.35 -6.59 34.26
C GLN A 467 -9.77 -6.96 33.73
N SER A 468 -9.87 -8.21 33.27
CA SER A 468 -10.89 -9.23 33.56
C SER A 468 -12.41 -8.91 33.57
N HIS A 469 -13.09 -9.65 32.69
CA HIS A 469 -14.32 -10.43 32.90
C HIS A 469 -15.66 -9.73 33.19
N GLY A 470 -16.69 -10.18 32.46
CA GLY A 470 -18.08 -9.91 32.82
C GLY A 470 -19.08 -10.52 31.85
N TRP A 471 -19.26 -11.85 31.93
CA TRP A 471 -20.57 -12.53 31.96
C TRP A 471 -21.77 -11.83 31.26
N LEU A 472 -22.41 -12.54 30.32
CA LEU A 472 -23.75 -12.30 29.72
C LEU A 472 -23.77 -11.89 28.23
N LEU A 473 -23.29 -12.82 27.41
CA LEU A 473 -24.09 -13.29 26.27
C LEU A 473 -25.44 -13.81 26.79
N LEU A 474 -26.46 -12.95 26.91
CA LEU A 474 -27.87 -13.37 26.96
C LEU A 474 -28.46 -13.20 25.57
N ARG A 475 -28.75 -14.33 24.91
CA ARG A 475 -29.44 -14.37 23.61
C ARG A 475 -30.94 -14.26 23.85
N PHE A 476 -31.51 -13.08 23.60
CA PHE A 476 -32.93 -12.94 23.29
C PHE A 476 -33.12 -13.22 21.79
N LYS A 477 -34.10 -14.05 21.42
CA LYS A 477 -34.38 -14.44 20.02
C LYS A 477 -35.29 -13.45 19.27
N ASP A 478 -35.88 -12.49 19.98
CA ASP A 478 -36.91 -11.57 19.47
C ASP A 478 -36.38 -10.12 19.51
N GLU A 479 -36.21 -9.51 18.34
CA GLU A 479 -35.67 -8.15 18.19
C GLU A 479 -36.69 -7.07 18.61
N GLU A 480 -37.99 -7.30 18.48
CA GLU A 480 -39.03 -6.36 18.97
C GLU A 480 -38.99 -6.30 20.49
N ARG A 481 -39.02 -7.47 21.14
CA ARG A 481 -38.95 -7.55 22.60
C ARG A 481 -37.66 -6.94 23.17
N LYS A 482 -36.55 -7.04 22.45
CA LYS A 482 -35.27 -6.44 22.84
C LYS A 482 -35.30 -4.91 22.74
N LYS A 483 -35.99 -4.36 21.72
CA LYS A 483 -36.23 -2.92 21.59
C LYS A 483 -37.11 -2.41 22.72
N ASP A 484 -38.21 -3.09 23.04
CA ASP A 484 -39.11 -2.70 24.13
C ASP A 484 -38.39 -2.67 25.49
N ILE A 485 -37.57 -3.69 25.78
CA ILE A 485 -36.76 -3.75 27.00
C ILE A 485 -35.73 -2.62 27.02
N LEU A 486 -35.08 -2.34 25.89
CA LEU A 486 -34.10 -1.26 25.78
C LEU A 486 -34.76 0.10 26.02
N ASP A 487 -35.90 0.36 25.40
CA ASP A 487 -36.68 1.58 25.54
C ASP A 487 -37.16 1.75 27.00
N TYR A 488 -37.65 0.68 27.63
CA TYR A 488 -38.00 0.68 29.05
C TYR A 488 -36.81 1.03 29.96
N ILE A 489 -35.64 0.42 29.74
CA ILE A 489 -34.44 0.69 30.52
C ILE A 489 -33.95 2.13 30.31
N ILE A 490 -33.97 2.63 29.07
CA ILE A 490 -33.60 4.02 28.76
C ILE A 490 -34.56 5.00 29.44
N ASN A 491 -35.87 4.75 29.40
CA ASN A 491 -36.86 5.61 30.06
C ASN A 491 -36.65 5.66 31.57
N LYS A 492 -36.40 4.50 32.21
CA LYS A 492 -36.08 4.42 33.64
C LYS A 492 -34.77 5.13 33.99
N PHE A 493 -33.78 5.12 33.09
CA PHE A 493 -32.54 5.87 33.27
C PHE A 493 -32.78 7.38 33.14
N LYS A 494 -33.57 7.83 32.15
CA LYS A 494 -33.95 9.23 31.97
C LYS A 494 -34.64 9.80 33.22
N GLU A 495 -35.44 9.01 33.94
CA GLU A 495 -36.08 9.42 35.20
C GLU A 495 -35.07 9.83 36.28
N LYS A 496 -33.84 9.32 36.23
CA LYS A 496 -32.76 9.63 37.20
C LYS A 496 -31.95 10.87 36.80
N LEU A 497 -32.04 11.32 35.55
CA LEU A 497 -31.29 12.46 35.04
C LEU A 497 -32.02 13.77 35.34
N LEU A 498 -31.27 14.77 35.82
CA LEU A 498 -31.79 16.11 36.07
C LEU A 498 -32.17 16.86 34.78
N ASN A 499 -31.48 16.58 33.66
CA ASN A 499 -31.72 17.23 32.37
C ASN A 499 -32.05 16.21 31.26
N LYS A 500 -33.34 15.89 31.10
CA LYS A 500 -33.84 14.93 30.10
C LYS A 500 -33.72 15.44 28.66
N ASN A 501 -33.97 16.74 28.44
CA ASN A 501 -33.92 17.34 27.11
C ASN A 501 -32.51 17.28 26.52
N LEU A 502 -31.49 17.57 27.32
CA LEU A 502 -30.09 17.48 26.89
C LEU A 502 -29.69 16.05 26.54
N PHE A 503 -30.18 15.04 27.27
CA PHE A 503 -29.92 13.65 26.94
C PHE A 503 -30.46 13.28 25.55
N ASP A 504 -31.66 13.75 25.21
CA ASP A 504 -32.26 13.52 23.90
C ASP A 504 -31.49 14.24 22.77
N GLU A 505 -30.95 15.44 23.03
CA GLU A 505 -30.05 16.13 22.09
C GLU A 505 -28.74 15.37 21.85
N ILE A 506 -28.12 14.86 22.92
CA ILE A 506 -26.89 14.04 22.83
C ILE A 506 -27.17 12.76 22.01
N VAL A 507 -28.27 12.06 22.31
CA VAL A 507 -28.70 10.87 21.57
C VAL A 507 -28.95 11.18 20.09
N LYS A 508 -29.60 12.31 19.80
CA LYS A 508 -29.84 12.75 18.43
C LYS A 508 -28.53 13.06 17.69
N LYS A 509 -27.56 13.68 18.36
CA LYS A 509 -26.29 14.10 17.76
C LYS A 509 -25.31 12.93 17.56
N TYR A 510 -25.16 12.07 18.57
CA TYR A 510 -24.11 11.03 18.61
C TYR A 510 -24.64 9.60 18.36
N GLY A 511 -25.93 9.49 18.06
CA GLY A 511 -26.63 8.25 17.75
C GLY A 511 -27.29 7.60 18.97
N PRO A 512 -28.39 6.85 18.76
CA PRO A 512 -29.13 6.23 19.86
C PRO A 512 -28.34 5.13 20.55
N ILE A 513 -28.67 4.85 21.81
CA ILE A 513 -28.15 3.69 22.52
C ILE A 513 -28.63 2.43 21.81
N LYS A 514 -27.72 1.61 21.29
CA LYS A 514 -28.05 0.36 20.59
C LYS A 514 -27.79 -0.88 21.45
N ARG A 515 -27.23 -0.71 22.65
CA ARG A 515 -26.90 -1.82 23.56
C ARG A 515 -27.50 -1.63 24.96
N TYR A 516 -28.22 -2.65 25.44
CA TYR A 516 -28.80 -2.67 26.79
C TYR A 516 -27.75 -2.41 27.89
N GLY A 517 -26.57 -2.99 27.72
CA GLY A 517 -25.46 -2.85 28.66
C GLY A 517 -24.88 -1.44 28.75
N THR A 518 -25.24 -0.52 27.85
CA THR A 518 -24.76 0.86 27.84
C THR A 518 -25.35 1.64 29.01
N VAL A 519 -26.66 1.52 29.24
CA VAL A 519 -27.34 2.23 30.34
C VAL A 519 -26.75 1.85 31.70
N PHE A 520 -26.53 0.55 31.96
CA PHE A 520 -25.92 0.09 33.20
C PHE A 520 -24.49 0.62 33.42
N LYS A 521 -23.70 0.75 32.34
CA LYS A 521 -22.36 1.33 32.41
C LYS A 521 -22.41 2.82 32.73
N LEU A 522 -23.33 3.55 32.10
CA LEU A 522 -23.57 4.96 32.39
C LEU A 522 -24.05 5.17 33.83
N GLU A 523 -24.96 4.34 34.34
CA GLU A 523 -25.38 4.37 35.75
C GLU A 523 -24.23 4.10 36.71
N THR A 524 -23.33 3.18 36.36
CA THR A 524 -22.15 2.87 37.17
C THR A 524 -21.19 4.05 37.21
N ALA A 525 -20.92 4.67 36.06
CA ALA A 525 -20.12 5.89 35.99
C ALA A 525 -20.78 7.03 36.77
N MET A 526 -22.08 7.27 36.61
CA MET A 526 -22.80 8.33 37.32
C MET A 526 -22.61 8.27 38.85
N LYS A 527 -22.64 7.06 39.44
CA LYS A 527 -22.37 6.83 40.87
C LYS A 527 -20.95 7.22 41.30
N VAL A 528 -19.99 7.11 40.40
CA VAL A 528 -18.58 7.46 40.63
C VAL A 528 -18.36 8.97 40.58
N TYR A 529 -19.08 9.69 39.71
CA TYR A 529 -18.87 11.13 39.44
C TYR A 529 -19.69 12.10 40.31
N GLY A 530 -20.88 11.70 40.79
CA GLY A 530 -21.77 12.56 41.58
C GLY A 530 -22.77 13.34 40.71
N ASP A 531 -24.02 13.42 41.18
CA ASP A 531 -25.21 13.41 40.31
C ASP A 531 -25.65 14.77 39.70
N SER A 532 -25.20 15.93 40.17
CA SER A 532 -25.94 17.16 39.83
C SER A 532 -25.72 17.69 38.40
N ASN A 533 -24.51 17.61 37.84
CA ASN A 533 -24.19 18.20 36.52
C ASN A 533 -23.44 17.26 35.56
N TRP A 534 -23.34 15.97 35.88
CA TRP A 534 -22.49 15.01 35.14
C TRP A 534 -22.79 14.94 33.63
N LEU A 535 -24.07 14.98 33.25
CA LEU A 535 -24.47 14.89 31.83
C LEU A 535 -24.03 16.11 31.01
N SER A 536 -24.24 17.32 31.54
CA SER A 536 -23.92 18.57 30.85
C SER A 536 -22.43 18.93 30.90
N GLU A 537 -21.71 18.50 31.94
CA GLU A 537 -20.30 18.86 32.11
C GLU A 537 -19.33 17.79 31.59
N LYS A 538 -19.63 16.51 31.76
CA LYS A 538 -18.71 15.41 31.43
C LYS A 538 -19.11 14.69 30.15
N VAL A 539 -20.32 14.15 30.08
CA VAL A 539 -20.75 13.30 28.94
C VAL A 539 -20.71 14.07 27.62
N LEU A 540 -21.28 15.27 27.58
CA LEU A 540 -21.27 16.09 26.37
C LEU A 540 -19.84 16.44 25.92
N LYS A 541 -19.01 16.94 26.84
CA LYS A 541 -17.60 17.31 26.54
C LYS A 541 -16.79 16.10 26.10
N ASP A 542 -16.98 14.96 26.75
CA ASP A 542 -16.27 13.74 26.41
C ASP A 542 -16.67 13.24 25.00
N LEU A 543 -17.96 13.22 24.69
CA LEU A 543 -18.45 12.82 23.37
C LEU A 543 -17.98 13.77 22.28
N GLU A 544 -17.92 15.07 22.55
CA GLU A 544 -17.36 16.07 21.65
C GLU A 544 -15.85 15.87 21.43
N LYS A 545 -15.08 15.60 22.50
CA LYS A 545 -13.65 15.25 22.39
C LYS A 545 -13.45 13.99 21.53
N LEU A 546 -14.23 12.93 21.80
CA LEU A 546 -14.13 11.68 21.06
C LEU A 546 -14.54 11.85 19.59
N SER A 547 -15.57 12.63 19.29
CA SER A 547 -16.00 12.89 17.92
C SER A 547 -15.03 13.76 17.14
N ASN A 548 -14.21 14.56 17.81
CA ASN A 548 -13.23 15.43 17.15
C ASN A 548 -11.83 14.77 17.07
N ASN A 549 -11.67 13.55 17.58
CA ASN A 549 -10.41 12.81 17.52
C ASN A 549 -10.44 11.77 16.38
N ASN A 550 -9.69 12.05 15.31
CA ASN A 550 -9.66 11.24 14.09
C ASN A 550 -9.19 9.80 14.33
N GLU A 551 -8.23 9.58 15.22
CA GLU A 551 -7.73 8.24 15.52
C GLU A 551 -8.82 7.39 16.18
N ILE A 552 -9.45 7.95 17.23
CA ILE A 552 -10.53 7.29 17.96
C ILE A 552 -11.71 7.04 17.04
N LEU A 553 -12.09 8.01 16.21
CA LEU A 553 -13.16 7.82 15.23
C LEU A 553 -12.82 6.71 14.24
N THR A 554 -11.61 6.68 13.70
CA THR A 554 -11.17 5.61 12.77
C THR A 554 -11.28 4.24 13.41
N GLU A 555 -10.79 4.10 14.65
CA GLU A 555 -10.82 2.85 15.38
C GLU A 555 -12.25 2.45 15.78
N PHE A 556 -13.07 3.40 16.23
CA PHE A 556 -14.50 3.20 16.50
C PHE A 556 -15.22 2.69 15.26
N LYS A 557 -15.10 3.41 14.13
CA LYS A 557 -15.68 3.06 12.82
C LYS A 557 -15.23 1.66 12.38
N THR A 558 -13.97 1.32 12.61
CA THR A 558 -13.43 -0.01 12.28
C THR A 558 -14.07 -1.10 13.13
N ARG A 559 -14.15 -0.89 14.44
CA ARG A 559 -14.74 -1.86 15.37
C ARG A 559 -16.23 -2.05 15.09
N ILE A 560 -16.99 -1.00 14.82
CA ILE A 560 -18.42 -1.16 14.49
C ILE A 560 -18.63 -1.94 13.19
N THR A 561 -17.80 -1.74 12.16
CA THR A 561 -17.85 -2.55 10.94
C THR A 561 -17.58 -4.02 11.26
N LEU A 562 -16.53 -4.32 12.03
CA LEU A 562 -16.20 -5.68 12.43
C LEU A 562 -17.31 -6.33 13.28
N TYR A 563 -17.94 -5.59 14.19
CA TYR A 563 -19.08 -6.07 14.98
C TYR A 563 -20.31 -6.35 14.10
N LYS A 564 -20.57 -5.50 13.11
CA LYS A 564 -21.67 -5.69 12.18
C LYS A 564 -21.47 -6.97 11.37
N LEU A 565 -20.26 -7.20 10.86
CA LEU A 565 -19.89 -8.41 10.12
C LEU A 565 -19.98 -9.68 10.99
N LYS A 566 -19.48 -9.63 12.22
CA LYS A 566 -19.38 -10.82 13.09
C LYS A 566 -20.68 -11.16 13.82
N GLU A 567 -21.37 -10.16 14.35
CA GLU A 567 -22.50 -10.35 15.28
C GLU A 567 -23.83 -9.82 14.72
N LYS A 568 -23.83 -9.17 13.55
CA LYS A 568 -24.98 -8.41 13.02
C LYS A 568 -25.51 -7.39 14.04
N ARG A 569 -24.61 -6.82 14.83
CA ARG A 569 -24.93 -5.86 15.89
C ARG A 569 -24.36 -4.49 15.59
N GLU A 570 -25.17 -3.48 15.88
CA GLU A 570 -24.78 -2.09 15.74
C GLU A 570 -24.28 -1.52 17.08
N MET A 571 -23.62 -0.36 17.01
CA MET A 571 -23.09 0.38 18.15
C MET A 571 -23.02 1.85 17.78
N SER A 572 -23.51 2.74 18.65
CA SER A 572 -23.35 4.19 18.50
C SER A 572 -22.11 4.72 19.22
N LEU A 573 -21.78 5.99 19.03
CA LEU A 573 -20.69 6.62 19.75
C LEU A 573 -20.97 6.66 21.28
N ILE A 574 -22.25 6.78 21.68
CA ILE A 574 -22.65 6.70 23.10
C ILE A 574 -22.38 5.31 23.67
N ASP A 575 -22.66 4.24 22.91
CA ASP A 575 -22.34 2.87 23.34
C ASP A 575 -20.83 2.65 23.48
N PHE A 576 -20.03 3.25 22.59
CA PHE A 576 -18.57 3.23 22.66
C PHE A 576 -18.05 4.01 23.88
N TYR A 577 -18.53 5.22 24.08
CA TYR A 577 -18.21 6.05 25.25
C TYR A 577 -18.49 5.33 26.56
N ALA A 578 -19.66 4.70 26.69
CA ALA A 578 -20.00 3.95 27.90
C ALA A 578 -19.06 2.76 28.15
N ARG A 579 -18.52 2.14 27.10
CA ARG A 579 -17.51 1.08 27.23
C ARG A 579 -16.17 1.61 27.71
N VAL A 580 -15.72 2.74 27.16
CA VAL A 580 -14.51 3.44 27.61
C VAL A 580 -14.64 3.83 29.09
N LEU A 581 -15.78 4.43 29.47
CA LEU A 581 -16.04 4.76 30.87
C LEU A 581 -15.99 3.52 31.77
N ASN A 582 -16.65 2.44 31.36
CA ASN A 582 -16.65 1.21 32.15
C ASN A 582 -15.24 0.62 32.30
N TYR A 583 -14.40 0.71 31.25
CA TYR A 583 -13.01 0.31 31.34
C TYR A 583 -12.28 1.09 32.43
N GLY A 584 -12.49 2.40 32.56
CA GLY A 584 -11.86 3.24 33.60
C GLY A 584 -12.42 3.12 35.02
N THR A 585 -13.43 2.27 35.28
CA THR A 585 -14.08 2.19 36.61
C THR A 585 -13.16 1.75 37.74
N TYR A 586 -12.05 1.06 37.43
CA TYR A 586 -11.02 0.70 38.43
C TYR A 586 -10.36 1.92 39.09
N LEU A 587 -10.43 3.09 38.46
CA LEU A 587 -9.89 4.36 38.98
C LEU A 587 -10.76 4.97 40.09
N GLY A 588 -11.98 4.46 40.30
CA GLY A 588 -12.90 5.02 41.28
C GLY A 588 -13.09 6.53 41.09
N LYS A 589 -13.00 7.32 42.17
CA LYS A 589 -13.24 8.77 42.13
C LYS A 589 -12.22 9.55 41.29
N ASP A 590 -11.04 9.00 41.02
CA ASP A 590 -9.99 9.69 40.26
C ASP A 590 -10.31 9.74 38.76
N MET A 591 -11.25 8.91 38.31
CA MET A 591 -11.76 8.89 36.95
C MET A 591 -12.27 10.27 36.47
N LYS A 592 -12.66 11.16 37.40
CA LYS A 592 -13.08 12.53 37.07
C LYS A 592 -11.96 13.45 36.60
N TYR A 593 -10.72 13.11 36.90
CA TYR A 593 -9.53 13.85 36.49
C TYR A 593 -8.88 13.28 35.23
N VAL A 594 -9.34 12.13 34.75
CA VAL A 594 -8.79 11.47 33.56
C VAL A 594 -9.43 12.03 32.29
N ASP A 595 -8.59 12.36 31.31
CA ASP A 595 -9.05 12.73 29.98
C ASP A 595 -9.66 11.50 29.30
N ILE A 596 -10.83 11.68 28.68
CA ILE A 596 -11.50 10.59 27.98
C ILE A 596 -10.69 10.11 26.77
N ILE A 597 -9.86 10.96 26.17
CA ILE A 597 -9.01 10.61 25.05
C ILE A 597 -7.97 9.57 25.49
N ASP A 598 -7.28 9.82 26.59
CA ASP A 598 -6.27 8.90 27.14
C ASP A 598 -6.91 7.55 27.50
N LEU A 599 -8.07 7.61 28.17
CA LEU A 599 -8.80 6.40 28.56
C LEU A 599 -9.33 5.62 27.35
N ALA A 600 -9.77 6.32 26.29
CA ALA A 600 -10.23 5.69 25.06
C ALA A 600 -9.06 5.04 24.30
N ILE A 601 -7.92 5.72 24.19
CA ILE A 601 -6.72 5.15 23.58
C ILE A 601 -6.28 3.90 24.36
N GLU A 602 -6.26 3.97 25.69
CA GLU A 602 -5.93 2.82 26.53
C GLU A 602 -6.90 1.65 26.29
N TYR A 603 -8.21 1.90 26.29
CA TYR A 603 -9.25 0.90 26.00
C TYR A 603 -9.11 0.29 24.59
N LEU A 604 -8.69 1.09 23.60
CA LEU A 604 -8.56 0.64 22.21
C LEU A 604 -7.32 -0.22 21.96
N ASN A 605 -6.29 -0.08 22.80
CA ASN A 605 -5.06 -0.85 22.74
C ASN A 605 -5.06 -2.12 23.60
N ASN A 606 -6.00 -2.22 24.55
CA ASN A 606 -6.36 -3.48 25.22
C ASN A 606 -7.39 -4.27 24.40
#